data_AF-A0A2V6L8U4-F1
#
_entry.id   AF-A0A2V6L8U4-F1
#
_cell.length_a   1.000
_cell.length_b   1.000
_cell.length_c   1.000
_cell.angle_alpha   90.00
_cell.angle_beta   90.00
_cell.angle_gamma   90.00
#
_symmetry.space_group_name_H-M   'P 1'
#
loop_
_entity.id
_entity.type
_entity.pdbx_description
1 polymer ?
#
loop_
_entity_poly.entity_id
_entity_poly.type
_entity_poly.pdbx_seq_one_letter_code
_entity_poly.pdbx_strand_id
1 'polypeptide(L)' 'IAPEGSPTANYGFDVTPRHLVSGLITERGVCEANEKSIFSLFPEHAT' A
#
# COMPACT_ATOMS: atom_id res chain seq x y z
N ILE A 1 -7.22 0.03 32.13
CA ILE A 1 -6.99 1.43 31.67
C ILE A 1 -5.51 1.72 31.92
N ALA A 2 -4.77 2.25 30.94
CA ALA A 2 -3.38 2.63 31.15
C ALA A 2 -3.27 3.83 32.11
N PRO A 3 -2.20 3.96 32.91
CA PRO A 3 -2.01 5.10 33.82
C PRO A 3 -2.07 6.45 33.10
N GLU A 4 -2.57 7.47 33.80
CA GLU A 4 -2.56 8.85 33.32
C GLU A 4 -1.11 9.30 33.01
N GLY A 5 -0.91 9.94 31.85
CA GLY A 5 0.41 10.38 31.39
C GLY A 5 1.28 9.30 30.74
N SER A 6 0.77 8.07 30.56
CA SER A 6 1.53 7.03 29.85
C SER A 6 1.82 7.46 28.40
N PRO A 7 3.08 7.52 27.96
CA PRO A 7 3.38 7.81 26.56
C PRO A 7 2.85 6.66 25.69
N THR A 8 2.03 6.99 24.70
CA THR A 8 1.43 6.03 23.79
C THR A 8 1.40 6.59 22.38
N ALA A 9 1.56 5.71 21.40
CA ALA A 9 1.31 5.99 20.00
C ALA A 9 0.33 4.95 19.48
N ASN A 10 -0.70 5.41 18.78
CA ASN A 10 -1.73 4.57 18.17
C ASN A 10 -1.79 4.86 16.67
N TYR A 11 -0.69 4.56 15.97
CA TYR A 11 -0.66 4.68 14.52
C TYR A 11 -1.57 3.61 13.91
N GLY A 12 -2.57 4.04 13.13
CA GLY A 12 -3.54 3.12 12.53
C GLY A 12 -2.98 2.28 11.38
N PHE A 13 -1.89 2.73 10.75
CA PHE A 13 -1.30 2.13 9.56
C PHE A 13 0.20 2.43 9.45
N ASP A 14 0.89 1.67 8.61
CA ASP A 14 2.25 1.92 8.13
C ASP A 14 2.32 1.82 6.60
N VAL A 15 3.52 2.02 6.04
CA VAL A 15 3.78 1.87 4.60
C VAL A 15 4.73 0.71 4.40
N THR A 16 4.34 -0.25 3.57
CA THR A 16 5.22 -1.34 3.13
C THR A 16 5.91 -0.95 1.81
N PRO A 17 7.26 -0.87 1.76
CA PRO A 17 7.98 -0.58 0.52
C PRO A 17 7.74 -1.63 -0.57
N ARG A 18 7.64 -1.19 -1.83
CA ARG A 18 7.32 -2.07 -2.98
C ARG A 18 8.22 -3.30 -3.15
N HIS A 19 9.48 -3.24 -2.74
CA HIS A 19 10.42 -4.35 -2.90
C HIS A 19 10.16 -5.50 -1.91
N LEU A 20 9.26 -5.31 -0.95
CA LEU A 20 8.75 -6.34 -0.05
C LEU A 20 7.40 -6.92 -0.52
N VAL A 21 6.85 -6.42 -1.64
CA VAL A 21 5.56 -6.85 -2.19
C VAL A 21 5.80 -7.66 -3.46
N SER A 22 5.39 -8.94 -3.47
CA SER A 22 5.55 -9.82 -4.64
C SER A 22 4.64 -9.45 -5.81
N GLY A 23 3.47 -8.89 -5.54
CA GLY A 23 2.51 -8.44 -6.55
C GLY A 23 1.27 -7.82 -5.94
N LEU A 24 0.52 -7.09 -6.76
CA LEU A 24 -0.77 -6.50 -6.44
C LEU A 24 -1.86 -7.28 -7.17
N ILE A 25 -2.88 -7.73 -6.45
CA ILE A 25 -4.07 -8.38 -7.02
C ILE A 25 -5.16 -7.32 -7.16
N THR A 26 -5.65 -7.12 -8.37
CA THR A 26 -6.72 -6.17 -8.69
C THR A 26 -7.85 -6.87 -9.44
N GLU A 27 -8.94 -6.15 -9.70
CA GLU A 27 -10.05 -6.64 -10.51
C GLU A 27 -9.69 -6.83 -12.00
N ARG A 28 -8.53 -6.32 -12.44
CA ARG A 28 -8.03 -6.45 -13.82
C ARG A 28 -6.88 -7.45 -13.95
N GLY A 29 -6.52 -8.15 -12.87
CA GLY A 29 -5.47 -9.17 -12.84
C GLY A 29 -4.40 -8.90 -11.80
N VAL A 30 -3.23 -9.52 -11.97
CA VAL A 30 -2.08 -9.37 -11.07
C VAL A 30 -1.01 -8.52 -11.75
N CYS A 31 -0.41 -7.57 -11.02
CA CYS A 31 0.69 -6.75 -11.52
C CYS A 31 1.83 -6.58 -10.50
N GLU A 32 3.01 -6.15 -10.97
CA GLU A 32 4.10 -5.76 -10.08
C GLU A 32 3.74 -4.49 -9.29
N ALA A 33 4.30 -4.33 -8.10
CA ALA A 33 4.13 -3.14 -7.27
C ALA A 33 4.93 -1.93 -7.81
N ASN A 34 4.69 -1.54 -9.05
CA ASN A 34 5.28 -0.35 -9.68
C ASN A 34 4.25 0.37 -10.57
N GLU A 35 4.46 1.67 -10.77
CA GLU A 35 3.56 2.56 -11.49
C GLU A 35 3.28 2.11 -12.93
N LYS A 36 4.32 1.71 -13.68
CA LYS A 36 4.19 1.23 -15.07
C LYS A 36 3.26 0.02 -15.17
N SER A 37 3.41 -0.95 -14.27
CA SER A 37 2.58 -2.15 -14.23
C SER A 37 1.14 -1.86 -13.80
N ILE A 38 0.94 -0.91 -12.89
CA ILE A 38 -0.40 -0.42 -12.51
C ILE A 38 -1.08 0.26 -13.70
N PHE A 39 -0.41 1.19 -14.38
CA PHE A 39 -0.98 1.87 -15.55
C PHE A 39 -1.22 0.95 -16.75
N SER A 40 -0.47 -0.14 -16.87
CA SER A 40 -0.78 -1.17 -17.87
C SER A 40 -2.14 -1.83 -17.63
N LEU A 41 -2.59 -1.94 -16.37
CA LEU A 41 -3.94 -2.44 -16.03
C LEU A 41 -4.98 -1.31 -16.04
N PHE A 42 -4.58 -0.08 -15.70
CA PHE A 42 -5.44 1.10 -15.56
C PHE A 42 -4.99 2.27 -16.46
N PRO A 43 -5.06 2.14 -17.79
CA PRO A 43 -4.56 3.15 -18.72
C PRO A 43 -5.29 4.49 -18.63
N GLU A 44 -6.53 4.51 -18.15
CA GLU A 44 -7.33 5.73 -17.95
C GLU A 44 -6.74 6.69 -16.88
N HIS A 45 -5.76 6.22 -16.09
CA HIS A 45 -5.11 7.00 -15.04
C HIS A 45 -3.68 7.43 -15.40
N ALA A 46 -3.17 7.06 -16.59
CA ALA A 46 -1.79 7.32 -17.03
C ALA A 46 -1.57 8.77 -17.54
N THR A 47 -2.25 9.75 -16.94
CA THR A 47 -2.27 11.15 -17.40
C THR A 47 -1.00 11.90 -17.01
#